data_AF-A0A1D9LNZ9-F1
#
_entry.id   AF-A0A1D9LNZ9-F1
#
_cell.length_a   1.000
_cell.length_b   1.000
_cell.length_c   1.000
_cell.angle_alpha   90.00
_cell.angle_beta   90.00
_cell.angle_gamma   90.00
#
_symmetry.space_group_name_H-M   'P 1'
#
loop_
_entity.id
_entity.type
_entity.pdbx_description
1 polymer ?
#
loop_
_entity_poly.entity_id
_entity_poly.type
_entity_poly.pdbx_seq_one_letter_code
_entity_poly.pdbx_strand_id
1 'polypeptide(L)'
;MTVQVEAPRNWRPAEHPYYLHAMSDLRQARAYLARPDYPQIADDERRAVAEIDAALGEMQHAAIEDGKDPWRYEQPDGHMSPTDRFHRALELLDAARRDAGHQEDDPWVRDLQRRILHHVDAAHHAVQQAINDALR
;
A
#
# COMPACT_ATOMS: atom_id res chain seq x y z
N MET A 1 26.26 18.83 25.77
CA MET A 1 25.28 18.71 24.67
C MET A 1 24.54 17.41 24.90
N THR A 2 23.44 17.46 25.65
CA THR A 2 22.61 16.29 25.95
C THR A 2 21.77 15.97 24.72
N VAL A 3 22.06 14.85 24.07
CA VAL A 3 21.18 14.28 23.06
C VAL A 3 19.92 13.86 23.80
N GLN A 4 18.83 14.61 23.65
CA GLN A 4 17.52 14.12 24.05
C GLN A 4 17.21 12.96 23.10
N VAL A 5 17.38 11.74 23.60
CA VAL A 5 16.78 10.57 22.98
C VAL A 5 15.28 10.79 23.13
N GLU A 6 14.61 11.18 22.05
CA GLU A 6 13.15 11.19 22.02
C GLU A 6 12.67 9.82 22.50
N ALA A 7 11.81 9.81 23.52
CA ALA A 7 11.14 8.59 23.94
C ALA A 7 10.56 7.87 22.71
N PRO A 8 10.51 6.53 22.67
CA PRO A 8 9.91 5.84 21.54
C PRO A 8 8.53 6.45 21.29
N ARG A 9 8.38 7.07 20.11
CA ARG A 9 7.10 7.58 19.60
C ARG A 9 6.15 6.40 19.70
N ASN A 10 5.18 6.49 20.59
CA ASN A 10 4.55 5.30 21.17
C ASN A 10 3.46 4.76 20.23
N TRP A 11 3.86 4.30 19.04
CA TRP A 11 3.03 3.50 18.17
C TRP A 11 2.68 2.19 18.90
N ARG A 12 1.39 1.95 19.09
CA ARG A 12 0.88 0.73 19.72
C ARG A 12 0.02 -0.01 18.71
N PRO A 13 0.53 -1.09 18.07
CA PRO A 13 -0.22 -1.82 17.05
C PRO A 13 -1.63 -2.26 17.50
N ALA A 14 -1.78 -2.60 18.79
CA ALA A 14 -3.06 -2.99 19.37
C ALA A 14 -4.11 -1.85 19.39
N GLU A 15 -3.67 -0.59 19.41
CA GLU A 15 -4.54 0.59 19.38
C GLU A 15 -4.91 0.99 17.94
N HIS A 16 -4.16 0.50 16.94
CA HIS A 16 -4.32 0.87 15.54
C HIS A 16 -4.41 -0.36 14.59
N PRO A 17 -5.36 -1.29 14.83
CA PRO A 17 -5.45 -2.55 14.07
C PRO A 17 -5.72 -2.33 12.57
N TYR A 18 -6.35 -1.21 12.20
CA TYR A 18 -6.70 -0.87 10.83
C TYR A 18 -5.47 -0.74 9.91
N TYR A 19 -4.32 -0.27 10.42
CA TYR A 19 -3.12 -0.20 9.58
C TYR A 19 -2.54 -1.57 9.26
N LEU A 20 -2.75 -2.57 10.11
CA LEU A 20 -2.32 -3.94 9.80
C LEU A 20 -3.16 -4.54 8.68
N HIS A 21 -4.46 -4.25 8.66
CA HIS A 21 -5.34 -4.63 7.54
C HIS A 21 -4.95 -3.89 6.26
N ALA A 22 -4.76 -2.57 6.33
CA ALA A 22 -4.33 -1.77 5.20
C ALA A 22 -2.99 -2.28 4.63
N MET A 23 -2.03 -2.61 5.48
CA MET A 23 -0.74 -3.18 5.06
C MET A 23 -0.91 -4.54 4.38
N SER A 24 -1.79 -5.40 4.90
CA SER A 24 -2.10 -6.70 4.28
C SER A 24 -2.75 -6.54 2.90
N ASP A 25 -3.65 -5.58 2.74
CA ASP A 25 -4.32 -5.31 1.47
C ASP A 25 -3.37 -4.68 0.44
N LEU A 26 -2.49 -3.77 0.87
CA LEU A 26 -1.45 -3.18 0.01
C LEU A 26 -0.49 -4.24 -0.53
N ARG A 27 -0.07 -5.20 0.30
CA ARG A 27 0.80 -6.30 -0.14
C ARG A 27 0.11 -7.20 -1.17
N GLN A 28 -1.17 -7.50 -0.97
CA GLN A 28 -1.96 -8.25 -1.95
C GLN A 28 -2.16 -7.45 -3.24
N ALA A 29 -2.46 -6.15 -3.16
CA ALA A 29 -2.61 -5.29 -4.35
C ALA A 29 -1.30 -5.27 -5.15
N ARG A 30 -0.16 -5.12 -4.46
CA ARG A 30 1.17 -5.22 -5.07
C ARG A 30 1.37 -6.56 -5.76
N ALA A 31 1.00 -7.68 -5.14
CA ALA A 31 1.11 -9.00 -5.76
C ALA A 31 0.33 -9.13 -7.07
N TYR A 32 -0.87 -8.54 -7.15
CA TYR A 32 -1.65 -8.51 -8.39
C TYR A 32 -1.00 -7.70 -9.51
N LEU A 33 -0.22 -6.67 -9.19
CA LEU A 33 0.40 -5.75 -10.15
C LEU A 33 1.86 -6.11 -10.51
N ALA A 34 2.67 -6.51 -9.53
CA ALA A 34 4.11 -6.68 -9.68
C ALA A 34 4.48 -8.06 -10.26
N ARG A 35 4.05 -8.36 -11.50
CA ARG A 35 4.38 -9.63 -12.17
C ARG A 35 5.77 -9.58 -12.84
N PRO A 36 6.73 -10.41 -12.41
CA PRO A 36 8.06 -10.46 -13.04
C PRO A 36 8.06 -11.18 -14.41
N ASP A 37 6.99 -11.90 -14.74
CA ASP A 37 6.90 -12.80 -15.91
C ASP A 37 6.12 -12.22 -17.10
N TYR A 38 5.58 -11.00 -16.97
CA TYR A 38 4.91 -10.30 -18.08
C TYR A 38 5.89 -9.33 -18.77
N PRO A 39 6.22 -9.53 -20.06
CA PRO A 39 7.08 -8.61 -20.79
C PRO A 39 6.28 -7.36 -21.16
N GLN A 40 6.74 -6.20 -20.67
CA GLN A 40 6.11 -4.87 -20.76
C GLN A 40 5.01 -4.61 -19.71
N ILE A 41 5.44 -4.33 -18.47
CA ILE A 41 4.58 -3.65 -17.49
C ILE A 41 4.26 -2.27 -18.06
N ALA A 42 2.99 -1.88 -18.14
CA ALA A 42 2.60 -0.52 -18.55
C ALA A 42 3.22 0.52 -17.60
N ASP A 43 3.53 1.72 -18.08
CA ASP A 43 4.14 2.77 -17.27
C ASP A 43 3.31 3.07 -16.02
N ASP A 44 1.98 3.03 -16.14
CA ASP A 44 1.05 3.22 -15.04
C ASP A 44 1.00 2.05 -14.05
N GLU A 45 1.16 0.79 -14.50
CA GLU A 45 1.26 -0.35 -13.58
C GLU A 45 2.57 -0.27 -12.76
N ARG A 46 3.70 0.13 -13.38
CA ARG A 46 4.95 0.38 -12.64
C ARG A 46 4.79 1.51 -11.62
N ARG A 47 4.11 2.59 -12.01
CA ARG A 47 3.81 3.70 -11.11
C ARG A 47 2.95 3.25 -9.94
N ALA A 48 1.90 2.47 -10.19
CA ALA A 48 1.04 1.94 -9.13
C ALA A 48 1.83 1.11 -8.12
N VAL A 49 2.71 0.21 -8.59
CA VAL A 49 3.60 -0.57 -7.73
C VAL A 49 4.53 0.35 -6.92
N ALA A 50 5.14 1.35 -7.54
CA ALA A 50 6.04 2.27 -6.83
C ALA A 50 5.33 3.07 -5.72
N GLU A 51 4.08 3.48 -5.94
CA GLU A 51 3.29 4.17 -4.92
C GLU A 51 2.86 3.23 -3.78
N ILE A 52 2.48 1.99 -4.09
CA ILE A 52 2.23 0.98 -3.05
C ILE A 52 3.50 0.73 -2.23
N ASP A 53 4.66 0.68 -2.89
CA ASP A 53 5.93 0.51 -2.22
C ASP A 53 6.25 1.73 -1.31
N ALA A 54 5.97 2.95 -1.76
CA ALA A 54 6.11 4.12 -0.91
C ALA A 54 5.18 4.08 0.33
N ALA A 55 3.92 3.66 0.17
CA ALA A 55 2.99 3.51 1.30
C ALA A 55 3.47 2.46 2.32
N LEU A 56 3.93 1.30 1.85
CA LEU A 56 4.49 0.25 2.71
C LEU A 56 5.78 0.71 3.41
N GLY A 57 6.59 1.53 2.73
CA GLY A 57 7.78 2.17 3.30
C GLY A 57 7.47 3.12 4.45
N GLU A 58 6.43 3.96 4.30
CA GLU A 58 5.93 4.85 5.37
C GLU A 58 5.47 4.05 6.60
N MET A 59 4.71 2.97 6.38
CA MET A 59 4.25 2.07 7.45
C MET A 59 5.44 1.42 8.17
N GLN A 60 6.40 0.88 7.42
CA GLN A 60 7.61 0.27 7.99
C GLN A 60 8.45 1.29 8.77
N HIS A 61 8.63 2.50 8.25
CA HIS A 61 9.42 3.54 8.93
C HIS A 61 8.78 3.98 10.25
N ALA A 62 7.44 3.91 10.33
CA ALA A 62 6.67 4.12 11.55
C ALA A 62 6.65 2.90 12.49
N ALA A 63 7.42 1.84 12.19
CA ALA A 63 7.43 0.56 12.90
C ALA A 63 6.05 -0.12 12.97
N ILE A 64 5.23 0.09 11.94
CA ILE A 64 4.02 -0.69 11.70
C ILE A 64 4.44 -1.99 11.02
N GLU A 65 4.31 -3.10 11.74
CA GLU A 65 4.67 -4.42 11.23
C GLU A 65 3.66 -5.48 11.67
N ASP A 66 3.39 -6.45 10.78
CA ASP A 66 2.55 -7.63 11.04
C ASP A 66 3.39 -8.91 11.14
N GLY A 67 4.72 -8.76 11.26
CA GLY A 67 5.69 -9.84 11.27
C GLY A 67 5.95 -10.49 9.90
N LYS A 68 5.34 -9.98 8.82
CA LYS A 68 5.58 -10.45 7.44
C LYS A 68 6.48 -9.48 6.70
N ASP A 69 7.29 -10.01 5.79
CA ASP A 69 8.09 -9.18 4.89
C ASP A 69 7.16 -8.41 3.92
N PRO A 70 7.19 -7.06 3.91
CA PRO A 70 6.31 -6.27 3.07
C PRO A 70 6.56 -6.43 1.57
N TRP A 71 7.76 -6.86 1.20
CA TRP A 71 8.18 -7.03 -0.19
C TRP A 71 8.06 -8.45 -0.69
N ARG A 72 7.69 -9.38 0.20
CA ARG A 72 7.49 -10.78 -0.16
C ARG A 72 6.40 -10.87 -1.21
N TYR A 73 6.80 -11.31 -2.40
CA TYR A 73 5.87 -11.60 -3.47
C TYR A 73 5.02 -12.81 -3.11
N GLU A 74 3.72 -12.59 -2.93
CA GLU A 74 2.72 -13.63 -2.87
C GLU A 74 2.20 -13.84 -4.30
N GLN A 75 2.18 -15.07 -4.80
CA GLN A 75 1.74 -15.32 -6.18
C GLN A 75 0.21 -15.17 -6.26
N PRO A 76 -0.33 -14.21 -7.02
CA PRO A 76 -1.76 -14.17 -7.31
C PRO A 76 -2.16 -15.38 -8.18
N ASP A 77 -3.46 -15.65 -8.33
CA ASP A 77 -3.91 -16.71 -9.23
C ASP A 77 -3.42 -16.43 -10.66
N GLY A 78 -2.50 -17.27 -11.15
CA GLY A 78 -1.81 -17.06 -12.43
C GLY A 78 -2.71 -17.11 -13.66
N HIS A 79 -3.98 -17.52 -13.50
CA HIS A 79 -4.98 -17.63 -14.56
C HIS A 79 -5.79 -16.35 -14.80
N MET A 80 -5.65 -15.31 -13.97
CA MET A 80 -6.40 -14.06 -14.18
C MET A 80 -5.89 -13.25 -15.38
N SER A 81 -6.85 -12.66 -16.11
CA SER A 81 -6.53 -11.69 -17.16
C SER A 81 -5.89 -10.42 -16.55
N PRO A 82 -5.11 -9.63 -17.31
CA PRO A 82 -4.57 -8.36 -16.82
C PRO A 82 -5.65 -7.42 -16.25
N THR A 83 -6.78 -7.29 -16.93
CA THR A 83 -7.88 -6.42 -16.48
C THR A 83 -8.51 -6.89 -15.18
N ASP A 84 -8.74 -8.20 -15.01
CA ASP A 84 -9.29 -8.75 -13.76
C ASP A 84 -8.33 -8.54 -12.59
N ARG A 85 -7.02 -8.68 -12.82
CA ARG A 85 -5.99 -8.37 -11.81
C ARG A 85 -6.02 -6.90 -11.41
N PHE A 86 -6.15 -5.98 -12.37
CA PHE A 86 -6.22 -4.55 -12.07
C PHE A 86 -7.47 -4.18 -11.28
N HIS A 87 -8.62 -4.74 -11.61
CA HIS A 87 -9.83 -4.57 -10.81
C HIS A 87 -9.63 -5.13 -9.39
N ARG A 88 -9.01 -6.30 -9.25
CA ARG A 88 -8.73 -6.88 -7.93
C ARG A 88 -7.78 -6.01 -7.11
N ALA A 89 -6.78 -5.42 -7.75
CA ALA A 89 -5.89 -4.46 -7.11
C ALA A 89 -6.64 -3.19 -6.66
N LEU A 90 -7.56 -2.66 -7.47
CA LEU A 90 -8.39 -1.51 -7.08
C LEU A 90 -9.24 -1.81 -5.84
N GLU A 91 -9.91 -2.97 -5.79
CA GLU A 91 -10.71 -3.36 -4.63
C GLU A 91 -9.89 -3.40 -3.33
N LEU A 92 -8.64 -3.88 -3.41
CA LEU A 92 -7.71 -3.92 -2.29
C LEU A 92 -7.18 -2.53 -1.92
N LEU A 93 -6.89 -1.67 -2.91
CA LEU A 93 -6.50 -0.28 -2.65
C LEU A 93 -7.63 0.51 -1.98
N ASP A 94 -8.87 0.27 -2.40
CA ASP A 94 -10.06 0.85 -1.77
C ASP A 94 -10.23 0.37 -0.32
N ALA A 95 -9.98 -0.91 -0.05
CA ALA A 95 -9.99 -1.45 1.31
C ALA A 95 -8.89 -0.84 2.17
N ALA A 96 -7.65 -0.83 1.67
CA ALA A 96 -6.51 -0.20 2.34
C ALA A 96 -6.75 1.28 2.61
N ARG A 97 -7.34 2.02 1.68
CA ARG A 97 -7.70 3.42 1.86
C ARG A 97 -8.71 3.61 2.99
N ARG A 98 -9.77 2.79 3.03
CA ARG A 98 -10.79 2.86 4.08
C ARG A 98 -10.20 2.58 5.45
N ASP A 99 -9.36 1.54 5.55
CA ASP A 99 -8.75 1.13 6.81
C ASP A 99 -7.70 2.15 7.29
N ALA A 100 -6.80 2.60 6.41
CA ALA A 100 -5.82 3.63 6.73
C ALA A 100 -6.46 4.99 7.03
N GLY A 101 -7.67 5.24 6.52
CA GLY A 101 -8.43 6.47 6.74
C GLY A 101 -9.23 6.53 8.05
N HIS A 102 -9.07 5.54 8.94
CA HIS A 102 -9.75 5.54 10.24
C HIS A 102 -9.39 6.79 11.06
N GLN A 103 -10.30 7.28 11.91
CA GLN A 103 -10.04 8.50 12.66
C GLN A 103 -8.85 8.32 13.61
N GLU A 104 -7.92 9.27 13.54
CA GLU A 104 -6.75 9.34 14.40
C GLU A 104 -6.81 10.59 15.27
N ASP A 105 -6.35 10.50 16.52
CA ASP A 105 -6.34 11.62 17.48
C ASP A 105 -4.94 12.20 17.69
N ASP A 106 -3.91 11.36 17.59
CA ASP A 106 -2.52 11.78 17.71
C ASP A 106 -2.08 12.59 16.46
N PRO A 107 -1.57 13.83 16.63
CA PRO A 107 -1.13 14.66 15.51
C PRO A 107 -0.03 14.03 14.64
N TRP A 108 0.87 13.24 15.23
CA TRP A 108 1.91 12.53 14.51
C TRP A 108 1.32 11.38 13.69
N VAL A 109 0.37 10.63 14.25
CA VAL A 109 -0.32 9.55 13.49
C VAL A 109 -1.16 10.14 12.36
N ARG A 110 -1.81 11.29 12.55
CA ARG A 110 -2.50 12.01 11.46
C ARG A 110 -1.57 12.41 10.33
N ASP A 111 -0.35 12.82 10.64
CA ASP A 111 0.63 13.17 9.62
C ASP A 111 1.10 11.95 8.82
N LEU A 112 1.37 10.84 9.51
CA LEU A 112 1.63 9.53 8.90
C LEU A 112 0.47 9.06 8.01
N GLN A 113 -0.76 9.12 8.52
CA GLN A 113 -1.99 8.79 7.79
C GLN A 113 -2.07 9.56 6.47
N ARG A 114 -1.82 10.88 6.48
CA ARG A 114 -1.87 11.68 5.26
C ARG A 114 -0.85 11.23 4.21
N ARG A 115 0.38 10.88 4.62
CA ARG A 115 1.40 10.37 3.69
C ARG A 115 0.99 9.01 3.11
N ILE A 116 0.50 8.10 3.95
CA ILE A 116 0.01 6.79 3.50
C ILE A 116 -1.14 6.99 2.50
N LEU A 117 -2.16 7.77 2.84
CA LEU A 117 -3.32 7.98 1.97
C LEU A 117 -2.95 8.66 0.65
N HIS A 118 -1.96 9.55 0.65
CA HIS A 118 -1.44 10.16 -0.57
C HIS A 118 -0.92 9.11 -1.56
N HIS A 119 -0.11 8.18 -1.09
CA HIS A 119 0.43 7.10 -1.92
C HIS A 119 -0.66 6.11 -2.36
N VAL A 120 -1.61 5.76 -1.47
CA VAL A 120 -2.73 4.89 -1.84
C VAL A 120 -3.60 5.52 -2.93
N ASP A 121 -3.88 6.83 -2.85
CA ASP A 121 -4.61 7.56 -3.89
C ASP A 121 -3.85 7.60 -5.22
N ALA A 122 -2.54 7.86 -5.17
CA ALA A 122 -1.70 7.88 -6.35
C ALA A 122 -1.66 6.50 -7.04
N ALA A 123 -1.55 5.42 -6.25
CA ALA A 123 -1.62 4.05 -6.73
C ALA A 123 -2.99 3.76 -7.38
N HIS A 124 -4.08 4.11 -6.71
CA HIS A 124 -5.44 3.92 -7.22
C HIS A 124 -5.64 4.63 -8.56
N HIS A 125 -5.21 5.89 -8.67
CA HIS A 125 -5.29 6.63 -9.93
C HIS A 125 -4.47 5.99 -11.05
N ALA A 126 -3.26 5.50 -10.76
CA ALA A 126 -2.40 4.84 -11.74
C ALA A 126 -3.02 3.52 -12.23
N VAL A 127 -3.57 2.67 -11.34
CA VAL A 127 -4.26 1.44 -11.77
C VAL A 127 -5.46 1.76 -12.66
N GLN A 128 -6.23 2.81 -12.35
CA GLN A 128 -7.35 3.22 -13.20
C GLN A 128 -6.90 3.65 -14.60
N GLN A 129 -5.75 4.33 -14.73
CA GLN A 129 -5.17 4.65 -16.05
C GLN A 129 -4.72 3.38 -16.78
N ALA A 130 -4.05 2.45 -16.09
CA ALA A 130 -3.62 1.18 -16.69
C ALA A 130 -4.80 0.37 -17.25
N ILE A 131 -5.94 0.34 -16.55
CA ILE A 131 -7.18 -0.29 -17.06
C ILE A 131 -7.67 0.42 -18.33
N ASN A 132 -7.73 1.76 -18.30
CA ASN A 132 -8.20 2.53 -19.45
C ASN A 132 -7.32 2.33 -20.68
N ASP A 133 -6.00 2.23 -20.49
CA ASP A 133 -5.04 1.98 -21.56
C ASP A 133 -5.10 0.54 -22.08
N ALA A 134 -5.33 -0.46 -21.21
CA ALA A 134 -5.50 -1.85 -21.60
C ALA A 134 -6.80 -2.12 -22.40
N LEU A 135 -7.78 -1.22 -22.30
CA LEU A 135 -9.06 -1.30 -23.03
C LEU A 135 -9.04 -0.58 -24.39
N ARG A 136 -7.95 0.11 -24.74
CA ARG A 136 -7.79 0.80 -26.04
C ARG A 136 -7.24 -0.12 -27.12
#